data_AF-A0A7R8Z965-F1
#
_entry.id   AF-A0A7R8Z965-F1
#
_cell.length_a   1.000
_cell.length_b   1.000
_cell.length_c   1.000
_cell.angle_alpha   90.00
_cell.angle_beta   90.00
_cell.angle_gamma   90.00
#
_symmetry.space_group_name_H-M   'P 1'
#
loop_
_entity.id
_entity.type
_entity.pdbx_description
1 polymer ?
#
loop_
_entity_poly.entity_id
_entity_poly.type
_entity_poly.pdbx_seq_one_letter_code
_entity_poly.pdbx_strand_id
1 'polypeptide(L)'
;MSQAFQRNLTVWQTKFKALEDQFQGFKQAKDGELAEVKEQLRDVMFYLEAQKQIAESADRDEIAEGHIVIGEPSKPASDSKSRRRRKHR
;
A
#
# COMPACT_ATOMS: atom_id res chain seq x y z
N MET A 1 39.02 38.69 -25.79
CA MET A 1 38.65 38.07 -24.51
C MET A 1 39.81 37.14 -24.10
N SER A 2 40.40 37.27 -22.92
CA SER A 2 41.66 36.56 -22.61
C SER A 2 41.43 35.05 -22.37
N GLN A 3 42.38 34.21 -22.80
CA GLN A 3 42.30 32.75 -22.65
C GLN A 3 42.15 32.31 -21.18
N ALA A 4 42.68 33.08 -20.23
CA ALA A 4 42.58 32.79 -18.81
C ALA A 4 41.14 32.88 -18.29
N PHE A 5 40.37 33.88 -18.73
CA PHE A 5 38.96 34.01 -18.37
C PHE A 5 38.11 32.89 -18.96
N GLN A 6 38.36 32.51 -20.22
CA GLN A 6 37.64 31.41 -20.87
C GLN A 6 37.88 30.07 -20.14
N ARG A 7 39.12 29.76 -19.78
CA ARG A 7 39.45 28.56 -19.00
C ARG A 7 38.76 28.56 -17.64
N ASN A 8 38.76 29.69 -16.94
CA ASN A 8 38.09 29.78 -15.64
C ASN A 8 36.57 29.56 -15.77
N LEU A 9 35.94 30.18 -16.77
CA LEU A 9 34.51 29.98 -17.04
C LEU A 9 34.18 28.51 -17.31
N THR A 10 34.97 27.84 -18.16
CA THR A 10 34.77 26.41 -18.45
C THR A 10 34.93 25.55 -17.20
N VAL A 11 35.97 25.80 -16.40
CA VAL A 11 36.18 25.06 -15.13
C VAL A 11 35.00 25.26 -14.19
N TRP A 12 34.49 26.49 -14.06
CA TRP A 12 33.36 26.77 -13.19
C TRP A 12 32.08 26.09 -13.69
N GLN A 13 31.82 26.12 -15.00
CA GLN A 13 30.70 25.44 -15.61
C GLN A 13 30.77 23.92 -15.41
N THR A 14 31.95 23.31 -15.56
CA THR A 14 32.15 21.88 -15.32
C THR A 14 31.89 21.52 -13.86
N LYS A 15 32.41 22.31 -12.92
CA LYS A 15 32.19 22.09 -11.48
C LYS A 15 30.71 22.24 -11.11
N PHE A 16 30.05 23.26 -11.65
CA PHE A 16 28.64 23.49 -11.42
C PHE A 16 27.80 22.32 -11.91
N LYS A 17 28.05 21.85 -13.13
CA LYS A 17 27.35 20.70 -13.69
C LYS A 17 27.59 19.42 -12.88
N ALA A 18 28.84 19.16 -12.49
CA ALA A 18 29.16 18.01 -11.66
C ALA A 18 28.45 18.06 -10.29
N LEU A 19 28.33 19.25 -9.70
CA LEU A 19 27.63 19.43 -8.43
C LEU A 19 26.12 19.23 -8.59
N GLU A 20 25.54 19.74 -9.68
CA GLU A 20 24.13 19.55 -10.00
C GLU A 20 23.80 18.06 -10.20
N ASP A 21 24.63 17.34 -10.96
CA ASP A 21 24.46 15.90 -11.19
C ASP A 21 24.56 15.11 -9.87
N GLN A 22 25.53 15.44 -9.01
CA GLN A 22 25.67 14.83 -7.68
C GLN A 22 24.46 15.12 -6.78
N PHE A 23 23.97 16.36 -6.79
CA PHE A 23 22.82 16.76 -5.99
C PHE A 23 21.55 16.04 -6.45
N GLN A 24 21.33 15.93 -7.76
CA GLN A 24 20.20 15.19 -8.30
C GLN A 24 20.27 13.70 -7.93
N GLY A 25 21.44 13.08 -8.05
CA GLY A 25 21.66 11.69 -7.64
C GLY A 25 21.39 11.47 -6.16
N PHE A 26 21.92 12.35 -5.30
CA PHE A 26 21.67 12.30 -3.85
C PHE A 26 20.18 12.45 -3.52
N LYS A 27 19.51 13.41 -4.15
CA LYS A 27 18.08 13.64 -3.94
C LYS A 27 17.26 12.41 -4.33
N GLN A 28 17.53 11.82 -5.49
CA GLN A 28 16.83 10.61 -5.95
C GLN A 28 17.05 9.42 -5.00
N ALA A 29 18.28 9.22 -4.53
CA ALA A 29 18.58 8.18 -3.55
C ALA A 29 17.80 8.39 -2.24
N LYS A 30 17.76 9.62 -1.74
CA LYS A 30 17.02 9.95 -0.51
C LYS A 30 15.51 9.88 -0.66
N ASP A 31 14.97 10.31 -1.78
CA ASP A 31 13.53 10.16 -2.06
C ASP A 31 13.14 8.67 -2.17
N GLY A 32 14.03 7.83 -2.72
CA GLY A 32 13.89 6.38 -2.76
C GLY A 32 13.90 5.73 -1.37
N GLU A 33 14.92 6.02 -0.55
CA GLU A 33 15.00 5.55 0.84
C GLU A 33 13.75 5.99 1.64
N LEU A 34 13.30 7.23 1.45
CA LEU A 34 12.12 7.75 2.13
C LEU A 34 10.84 7.01 1.71
N ALA A 35 10.71 6.65 0.43
CA ALA A 35 9.58 5.88 -0.05
C ALA A 35 9.57 4.47 0.56
N GLU A 36 10.72 3.78 0.57
CA GLU A 36 10.85 2.44 1.17
C GLU A 36 10.48 2.44 2.66
N VAL A 37 11.01 3.39 3.43
CA VAL A 37 10.71 3.49 4.87
C VAL A 37 9.23 3.78 5.12
N LYS A 38 8.58 4.56 4.25
CA LYS A 38 7.13 4.81 4.35
C LYS A 38 6.31 3.54 4.11
N GLU A 39 6.71 2.71 3.16
CA GLU A 39 6.05 1.42 2.91
C GLU A 39 6.25 0.47 4.10
N GLN A 40 7.46 0.38 4.66
CA GLN A 40 7.71 -0.41 5.87
C GLN A 40 6.85 0.06 7.05
N LEU A 41 6.71 1.37 7.25
CA LEU A 41 5.84 1.91 8.30
C LEU A 41 4.38 1.54 8.04
N ARG A 42 3.92 1.57 6.79
CA ARG A 42 2.56 1.13 6.42
C ARG A 42 2.34 -0.33 6.78
N ASP A 43 3.30 -1.20 6.47
CA ASP A 43 3.19 -2.63 6.78
C ASP A 43 3.13 -2.87 8.30
N VAL A 44 3.95 -2.17 9.08
CA VAL A 44 3.92 -2.24 10.55
C VAL A 44 2.59 -1.73 11.10
N MET A 45 2.10 -0.60 10.59
CA MET A 45 0.80 -0.06 11.01
C MET A 45 -0.34 -1.03 10.68
N PHE A 46 -0.33 -1.62 9.48
CA PHE A 46 -1.31 -2.62 9.08
C PHE A 46 -1.27 -3.85 9.97
N TYR A 47 -0.07 -4.36 10.28
CA TYR A 47 0.10 -5.50 11.18
C TYR A 47 -0.47 -5.22 12.59
N LEU A 48 -0.16 -4.04 13.15
CA LEU A 48 -0.66 -3.66 14.47
C LEU A 48 -2.17 -3.46 14.50
N GLU A 49 -2.74 -2.89 13.44
CA GLU A 49 -4.19 -2.71 13.31
C GLU A 49 -4.90 -4.06 13.15
N ALA A 50 -4.37 -4.96 12.33
CA ALA A 50 -4.87 -6.32 12.23
C ALA A 50 -4.78 -7.07 13.57
N GLN A 51 -3.68 -6.94 14.30
CA GLN A 51 -3.51 -7.54 15.62
C GLN A 51 -4.56 -7.02 16.62
N LYS A 52 -4.81 -5.70 16.61
CA LYS A 52 -5.84 -5.09 17.44
C LYS A 52 -7.24 -5.58 17.07
N GLN A 53 -7.55 -5.62 15.77
CA GLN A 53 -8.86 -6.08 15.28
C GLN A 53 -9.12 -7.54 15.64
N ILE A 54 -8.12 -8.42 15.55
CA ILE A 54 -8.22 -9.81 16.01
C ILE A 54 -8.45 -9.84 17.52
N ALA A 55 -7.71 -9.02 18.27
CA ALA A 55 -7.84 -8.98 19.73
C ALA A 55 -9.20 -8.48 20.25
N GLU A 56 -9.88 -7.62 19.49
CA GLU A 56 -11.21 -7.09 19.79
C GLU A 56 -12.36 -7.94 19.23
N SER A 57 -12.07 -8.89 18.33
CA SER A 57 -13.07 -9.78 17.75
C SER A 57 -13.56 -10.84 18.75
N ALA A 58 -14.84 -11.22 18.66
CA ALA A 58 -15.43 -12.27 19.49
C ALA A 58 -14.84 -13.67 19.17
N ASP A 59 -14.32 -13.83 17.94
CA ASP A 59 -13.75 -15.07 17.41
C ASP A 59 -12.21 -15.08 17.52
N ARG A 60 -11.65 -14.31 18.47
CA ARG A 60 -10.21 -14.12 18.68
C ARG A 60 -9.46 -15.45 18.81
N ASP A 61 -10.05 -16.43 19.46
CA ASP A 61 -9.45 -17.76 19.65
C ASP A 61 -9.45 -18.57 18.34
N GLU A 62 -10.54 -18.54 17.56
CA GLU A 62 -10.63 -19.23 16.25
C GLU A 62 -9.67 -18.61 15.21
N ILE A 63 -9.53 -17.27 15.20
CA ILE A 63 -8.64 -16.55 14.29
C ILE A 63 -7.16 -16.72 14.72
N ALA A 64 -6.86 -16.73 16.02
CA ALA A 64 -5.50 -16.95 16.53
C ALA A 64 -5.00 -18.39 16.29
N GLU A 65 -5.89 -19.37 16.33
CA GLU A 65 -5.60 -20.77 15.99
C GLU A 65 -5.56 -21.03 14.48
N GLY A 66 -5.93 -20.05 13.64
CA GLY A 66 -5.88 -20.15 12.17
C GLY A 66 -7.06 -20.88 11.54
N HIS A 67 -8.18 -21.02 12.26
CA HIS A 67 -9.40 -21.66 11.77
C HIS A 67 -10.36 -20.62 11.17
N ILE A 68 -10.27 -20.38 9.86
CA ILE A 68 -11.29 -19.61 9.12
C ILE A 68 -12.35 -20.58 8.62
N VAL A 69 -13.48 -20.70 9.33
CA VAL A 69 -14.65 -21.42 8.83
C VAL A 69 -15.39 -20.49 7.86
N ILE A 70 -15.14 -20.65 6.56
CA ILE A 70 -15.97 -20.00 5.54
C ILE A 70 -17.33 -20.69 5.56
N GLY A 71 -18.31 -20.06 6.23
CA GLY A 71 -19.70 -20.50 6.19
C GLY A 71 -20.18 -20.56 4.74
N GLU A 72 -20.77 -21.70 4.35
CA GLU A 72 -21.37 -21.88 3.02
C GLU A 72 -22.23 -20.65 2.67
N PRO A 73 -22.14 -20.12 1.43
CA PRO A 73 -23.00 -19.02 1.02
C PRO A 73 -24.44 -19.45 1.21
N SER A 74 -25.16 -18.72 2.08
CA SER A 74 -26.57 -18.94 2.37
C SER A 74 -27.33 -19.08 1.05
N LYS A 75 -27.73 -20.31 0.72
CA LYS A 75 -28.53 -20.59 -0.48
C LYS A 75 -29.73 -19.65 -0.44
N PRO A 76 -30.01 -18.88 -1.51
CA PRO A 76 -31.20 -18.03 -1.53
C PRO A 76 -32.41 -18.93 -1.32
N ALA A 77 -33.20 -18.64 -0.29
CA ALA A 77 -34.41 -19.37 0.02
C ALA A 77 -35.30 -19.43 -1.24
N SER A 78 -35.50 -20.63 -1.77
CA SER A 78 -36.46 -20.85 -2.84
C SER A 78 -37.85 -20.50 -2.32
N ASP A 79 -38.43 -19.41 -2.83
CA ASP A 79 -39.77 -18.97 -2.51
C ASP A 79 -40.79 -19.99 -3.07
N SER A 80 -41.07 -21.03 -2.29
CA SER A 80 -42.06 -22.06 -2.60
C SER A 80 -43.46 -21.50 -2.35
N LYS A 81 -43.93 -20.62 -3.24
CA LYS A 81 -45.29 -20.09 -3.18
C LYS A 81 -46.28 -21.15 -3.68
N SER A 82 -46.71 -21.98 -2.74
CA SER A 82 -47.89 -22.85 -2.77
C SER A 82 -49.07 -22.18 -3.48
N ARG A 83 -49.29 -22.50 -4.77
CA ARG A 83 -50.58 -22.30 -5.44
C ARG A 83 -51.45 -23.54 -5.20
N ARG A 84 -52.07 -23.60 -4.02
CA ARG A 84 -53.18 -24.53 -3.75
C ARG A 84 -54.52 -23.79 -3.90
N ARG A 85 -55.24 -24.20 -4.95
CA ARG A 85 -56.70 -24.35 -5.07
C ARG A 85 -57.61 -23.19 -4.64
N ARG A 86 -58.37 -22.67 -5.62
CA ARG A 86 -59.80 -22.41 -5.45
C ARG A 86 -60.58 -23.02 -6.62
N LYS A 87 -61.47 -23.96 -6.29
CA LYS A 87 -62.53 -24.53 -7.15
C LYS A 87 -63.87 -24.09 -6.54
N HIS A 88 -64.88 -23.93 -7.41
CA HIS A 88 -66.29 -23.56 -7.19
C HIS A 88 -66.51 -22.05 -6.96
N ARG A 89 -67.40 -21.39 -7.71
CA ARG A 89 -68.77 -21.80 -8.11
C ARG A 89 -69.15 -21.22 -9.47
#